data_AF-A0A2I1D460-F1
#
_entry.id   AF-A0A2I1D460-F1
#
_cell.length_a   1.000
_cell.length_b   1.000
_cell.length_c   1.000
_cell.angle_alpha   90.00
_cell.angle_beta   90.00
_cell.angle_gamma   90.00
#
_symmetry.space_group_name_H-M   'P 1'
#
loop_
_entity.id
_entity.type
_entity.pdbx_description
1 polymer ?
#
loop_
_entity_poly.entity_id
_entity_poly.type
_entity_poly.pdbx_seq_one_letter_code
_entity_poly.pdbx_strand_id
1 'polypeptide(L)'
;MIDDCLQKNPTHRSEILTDTLGDLYVKENFAFRPEIVETYLALPIPILKADFLRYLLLYSEGGIWNDLDVSCEDTPIKDWVPKDLEDKANVVVGWEFDAGWGEGIVRQFATWTIMAKPRSRHMLVVIDDILDAIYRFTEEHNVAIPDLTTAILPDVVDFTGPRRFTRGVFRSLESTLQESVDMKSISNILEPVLVGDVLILPGYSFARSVNTYHTNDTGPALVTHHYAGSWKNTHGGET
;
A
#
# COMPACT_ATOMS: atom_id res chain seq x y z
N MET A 1 0.68 -4.65 18.93
CA MET A 1 0.44 -4.78 17.49
C MET A 1 1.76 -4.77 16.74
N ILE A 2 2.57 -3.69 16.78
CA ILE A 2 3.95 -3.71 16.22
C ILE A 2 4.91 -4.69 16.93
N ASP A 3 4.88 -4.76 18.27
CA ASP A 3 5.76 -5.67 19.02
C ASP A 3 5.53 -7.15 18.66
N ASP A 4 4.32 -7.50 18.24
CA ASP A 4 3.98 -8.88 17.86
C ASP A 4 4.74 -9.32 16.60
N CYS A 5 4.75 -8.48 15.57
CA CYS A 5 5.52 -8.74 14.34
C CYS A 5 7.02 -8.88 14.63
N LEU A 6 7.59 -8.01 15.46
CA LEU A 6 9.02 -8.03 15.77
C LEU A 6 9.43 -9.24 16.62
N GLN A 7 8.59 -9.64 17.58
CA GLN A 7 8.84 -10.84 18.39
C GLN A 7 8.94 -12.10 17.53
N LYS A 8 8.08 -12.20 16.51
CA LYS A 8 8.09 -13.31 15.53
C LYS A 8 9.20 -13.19 14.49
N ASN A 9 9.79 -12.00 14.33
CA ASN A 9 10.78 -11.69 13.30
C ASN A 9 11.99 -10.91 13.88
N PRO A 10 12.77 -11.50 14.82
CA PRO A 10 13.73 -10.77 15.65
C PRO A 10 14.93 -10.19 14.89
N THR A 11 15.13 -10.58 13.64
CA THR A 11 16.17 -10.01 12.76
C THR A 11 15.71 -8.74 12.03
N HIS A 12 14.43 -8.37 12.14
CA HIS A 12 13.89 -7.16 11.51
C HIS A 12 14.05 -5.96 12.45
N ARG A 13 14.29 -4.79 11.85
CA ARG A 13 14.21 -3.49 12.49
C ARG A 13 12.91 -2.83 12.06
N SER A 14 12.17 -2.24 12.99
CA SER A 14 11.04 -1.35 12.69
C SER A 14 11.36 0.08 13.07
N GLU A 15 10.64 1.00 12.44
CA GLU A 15 10.64 2.41 12.78
C GLU A 15 9.22 2.94 12.64
N ILE A 16 8.80 3.77 13.60
CA ILE A 16 7.52 4.50 13.56
C ILE A 16 7.86 5.97 13.39
N LEU A 17 7.37 6.59 12.33
CA LEU A 17 7.58 8.01 12.08
C LEU A 17 6.40 8.81 12.64
N THR A 18 6.73 9.85 13.40
CA THR A 18 5.78 10.92 13.72
C THR A 18 5.67 11.87 12.53
N ASP A 19 4.65 12.73 12.50
CA ASP A 19 4.48 13.72 11.42
C ASP A 19 5.74 14.57 11.19
N THR A 20 6.38 15.04 12.27
CA THR A 20 7.61 15.82 12.20
C THR A 20 8.78 15.02 11.61
N LEU A 21 8.89 13.74 11.97
CA LEU A 21 9.93 12.86 11.43
C LEU A 21 9.64 12.52 9.95
N GLY A 22 8.38 12.33 9.57
CA GLY A 22 7.96 12.17 8.18
C GLY A 22 8.31 13.39 7.34
N ASP A 23 8.03 14.59 7.84
CA ASP A 23 8.39 15.85 7.17
C ASP A 23 9.90 15.98 6.96
N LEU A 24 10.68 15.69 7.99
CA LEU A 24 12.14 15.74 7.89
C LEU A 24 12.65 14.69 6.90
N TYR A 25 12.14 13.46 7.01
CA TYR A 25 12.51 12.36 6.13
C TYR A 25 12.27 12.70 4.66
N VAL A 26 11.10 13.23 4.32
CA VAL A 26 10.78 13.60 2.93
C VAL A 26 11.64 14.76 2.45
N LYS A 27 11.85 15.80 3.28
CA LYS A 27 12.75 16.92 2.94
C LYS A 27 14.17 16.45 2.63
N GLU A 28 14.72 15.53 3.44
CA GLU A 28 16.09 15.07 3.30
C GLU A 28 16.25 14.10 2.12
N ASN A 29 15.38 13.10 2.02
CA ASN A 29 15.55 12.01 1.05
C ASN A 29 14.99 12.33 -0.34
N PHE A 30 14.08 13.30 -0.46
CA PHE A 30 13.46 13.70 -1.73
C PHE A 30 13.79 15.12 -2.15
N ALA A 31 14.82 15.77 -1.58
CA ALA A 31 15.28 17.11 -1.99
C ALA A 31 15.55 17.24 -3.50
N PHE A 32 15.85 16.14 -4.18
CA PHE A 32 16.07 16.08 -5.63
C PHE A 32 14.77 16.14 -6.47
N ARG A 33 13.59 16.03 -5.84
CA ARG A 33 12.25 16.10 -6.41
C ARG A 33 11.44 17.16 -5.63
N PRO A 34 11.68 18.46 -5.84
CA PRO A 34 11.05 19.52 -5.05
C PRO A 34 9.52 19.46 -5.07
N GLU A 35 8.91 18.98 -6.16
CA GLU A 35 7.47 18.81 -6.28
C GLU A 35 6.91 17.76 -5.30
N ILE A 36 7.68 16.71 -4.97
CA ILE A 36 7.31 15.74 -3.92
C ILE A 36 7.33 16.42 -2.56
N VAL A 37 8.43 17.13 -2.27
CA VAL A 37 8.65 17.77 -0.97
C VAL A 37 7.59 18.84 -0.72
N GLU A 38 7.39 19.74 -1.68
CA GLU A 38 6.40 20.82 -1.58
C GLU A 38 4.99 20.28 -1.42
N THR A 39 4.60 19.28 -2.21
CA THR A 39 3.27 18.66 -2.11
C THR A 39 3.06 17.97 -0.78
N TYR A 40 4.01 17.11 -0.36
CA TYR A 40 3.91 16.34 0.88
C TYR A 40 3.78 17.23 2.11
N LEU A 41 4.58 18.29 2.19
CA LEU A 41 4.56 19.22 3.32
C LEU A 41 3.30 20.10 3.33
N ALA A 42 2.73 20.37 2.17
CA ALA A 42 1.52 21.17 2.03
C ALA A 42 0.22 20.38 2.32
N LEU A 43 0.25 19.05 2.32
CA LEU A 43 -0.95 18.23 2.54
C LEU A 43 -1.51 18.45 3.96
N PRO A 44 -2.75 18.96 4.09
CA PRO A 44 -3.33 19.29 5.40
C PRO A 44 -4.04 18.11 6.07
N ILE A 45 -4.32 17.04 5.34
CA ILE A 45 -5.12 15.91 5.80
C ILE A 45 -4.19 14.74 6.15
N PRO A 46 -4.15 14.30 7.43
CA PRO A 46 -3.20 13.29 7.90
C PRO A 46 -3.21 11.99 7.09
N ILE A 47 -4.38 11.45 6.74
CA ILE A 47 -4.44 10.18 6.00
C ILE A 47 -3.86 10.28 4.59
N LEU A 48 -4.04 11.40 3.88
CA LEU A 48 -3.42 11.59 2.56
C LEU A 48 -1.90 11.61 2.67
N LYS A 49 -1.40 12.24 3.73
CA LYS A 49 0.01 12.34 4.03
C LYS A 49 0.60 10.99 4.42
N ALA A 50 -0.10 10.21 5.24
CA ALA A 50 0.31 8.85 5.61
C ALA A 50 0.33 7.90 4.40
N ASP A 51 -0.72 7.92 3.58
CA ASP A 51 -0.78 7.14 2.33
C ASP A 51 0.40 7.49 1.42
N PHE A 52 0.69 8.77 1.23
CA PHE A 52 1.79 9.20 0.37
C PHE A 52 3.17 8.83 0.96
N LEU A 53 3.35 9.03 2.28
CA LEU A 53 4.58 8.67 3.00
C LEU A 53 4.91 7.18 2.84
N ARG A 54 3.92 6.30 2.96
CA ARG A 54 4.07 4.85 2.76
C ARG A 54 4.79 4.53 1.46
N TYR A 55 4.32 5.10 0.35
CA TYR A 55 4.89 4.82 -0.97
C TYR A 55 6.27 5.45 -1.15
N LEU A 56 6.49 6.64 -0.59
CA LEU A 56 7.81 7.29 -0.58
C LEU A 56 8.85 6.45 0.19
N LEU A 57 8.50 5.92 1.36
CA LEU A 57 9.37 5.04 2.15
C LEU A 57 9.68 3.75 1.39
N LEU A 58 8.66 3.08 0.86
CA LEU A 58 8.84 1.86 0.06
C LEU A 58 9.68 2.09 -1.19
N TYR A 59 9.58 3.26 -1.83
CA TYR A 59 10.43 3.60 -2.96
C TYR A 59 11.88 3.89 -2.55
N SER A 60 12.11 4.61 -1.45
CA SER A 60 13.46 4.99 -1.00
C SER A 60 14.23 3.81 -0.41
N GLU A 61 13.62 3.13 0.57
CA GLU A 61 14.26 2.12 1.40
C GLU A 61 13.90 0.69 0.96
N GLY A 62 12.75 0.52 0.31
CA GLY A 62 12.13 -0.79 0.19
C GLY A 62 11.69 -1.31 1.55
N GLY A 63 11.80 -2.64 1.74
CA GLY A 63 11.40 -3.29 2.96
C GLY A 63 9.89 -3.53 3.01
N ILE A 64 9.30 -3.32 4.19
CA ILE A 64 7.91 -3.67 4.48
C ILE A 64 7.24 -2.48 5.15
N TRP A 65 6.12 -2.05 4.57
CA TRP A 65 5.18 -1.18 5.25
C TRP A 65 4.16 -2.04 5.98
N ASN A 66 3.88 -1.68 7.24
CA ASN A 66 2.72 -2.16 7.98
C ASN A 66 1.98 -0.96 8.59
N ASP A 67 0.64 -0.93 8.49
CA ASP A 67 -0.17 -0.01 9.30
C ASP A 67 0.00 -0.33 10.80
N LEU A 68 -0.25 0.66 11.65
CA LEU A 68 0.00 0.55 13.10
C LEU A 68 -0.87 -0.51 13.79
N ASP A 69 -2.01 -0.83 13.20
CA ASP A 69 -2.99 -1.81 13.66
C ASP A 69 -2.91 -3.14 12.88
N VAL A 70 -1.70 -3.51 12.44
CA VAL A 70 -1.38 -4.84 11.90
C VAL A 70 -0.66 -5.69 12.95
N SER A 71 -1.06 -6.96 13.05
CA SER A 71 -0.30 -8.03 13.71
C SER A 71 0.20 -9.06 12.70
N CYS A 72 1.28 -9.75 13.02
CA CYS A 72 1.80 -10.82 12.16
C CYS A 72 1.29 -12.16 12.66
N GLU A 73 1.06 -13.11 11.75
CA GLU A 73 0.70 -14.47 12.11
C GLU A 73 1.95 -15.34 12.32
N ASP A 74 1.77 -16.63 12.58
CA ASP A 74 2.86 -17.55 12.93
C ASP A 74 3.88 -17.79 11.81
N THR A 75 3.53 -17.49 10.56
CA THR A 75 4.46 -17.61 9.43
C THR A 75 5.42 -16.41 9.45
N PRO A 76 6.74 -16.64 9.64
CA PRO A 76 7.69 -15.53 9.71
C PRO A 76 7.87 -14.87 8.33
N ILE A 77 8.19 -13.58 8.33
CA ILE A 77 8.30 -12.72 7.14
C ILE A 77 9.24 -13.31 6.08
N LYS A 78 10.34 -13.91 6.50
CA LYS A 78 11.32 -14.55 5.60
C LYS A 78 10.73 -15.68 4.75
N ASP A 79 9.58 -16.23 5.15
CA ASP A 79 8.90 -17.34 4.49
C ASP A 79 7.60 -16.89 3.79
N TRP A 80 7.31 -15.58 3.75
CA TRP A 80 6.12 -15.02 3.08
C TRP A 80 6.18 -15.12 1.56
N VAL A 81 7.39 -15.10 1.00
CA VAL A 81 7.64 -15.20 -0.44
C VAL A 81 8.19 -16.60 -0.74
N PRO A 82 7.61 -17.36 -1.68
CA PRO A 82 8.19 -18.63 -2.10
C PRO A 82 9.62 -18.47 -2.61
N LYS A 83 10.52 -19.36 -2.20
CA LYS A 83 11.97 -19.25 -2.46
C LYS A 83 12.34 -19.09 -3.93
N ASP A 84 11.59 -19.72 -4.83
CA ASP A 84 11.81 -19.64 -6.28
C ASP A 84 11.30 -18.32 -6.91
N LEU A 85 10.61 -17.48 -6.12
CA LEU A 85 10.09 -16.18 -6.48
C LEU A 85 10.79 -15.01 -5.78
N GLU A 86 11.56 -15.23 -4.71
CA GLU A 86 12.25 -14.16 -3.93
C GLU A 86 13.10 -13.21 -4.80
N ASP A 87 13.88 -13.77 -5.72
CA ASP A 87 14.74 -12.98 -6.62
C ASP A 87 13.95 -12.27 -7.72
N LYS A 88 12.73 -12.76 -8.02
CA LYS A 88 11.86 -12.25 -9.10
C LYS A 88 10.87 -11.19 -8.63
N ALA A 89 10.42 -11.29 -7.38
CA ALA A 89 9.48 -10.35 -6.80
C ALA A 89 10.19 -9.03 -6.44
N ASN A 90 9.69 -7.93 -6.99
CA ASN A 90 10.10 -6.57 -6.71
C ASN A 90 9.07 -5.86 -5.82
N VAL A 91 7.80 -6.25 -5.94
CA VAL A 91 6.70 -5.81 -5.07
C VAL A 91 5.89 -7.03 -4.66
N VAL A 92 5.50 -7.11 -3.39
CA VAL A 92 4.61 -8.14 -2.85
C VAL A 92 3.39 -7.47 -2.27
N VAL A 93 2.22 -7.89 -2.74
CA VAL A 93 0.90 -7.37 -2.35
C VAL A 93 -0.05 -8.52 -2.10
N GLY A 94 -1.09 -8.31 -1.30
CA GLY A 94 -2.19 -9.25 -1.12
C GLY A 94 -3.51 -8.60 -1.47
N TRP A 95 -4.49 -9.41 -1.90
CA TRP A 95 -5.85 -8.91 -2.11
C TRP A 95 -6.56 -8.52 -0.81
N GLU A 96 -7.31 -7.42 -0.82
CA GLU A 96 -8.15 -7.00 0.30
C GLU A 96 -9.57 -7.55 0.20
N PHE A 97 -10.36 -7.09 -0.79
CA PHE A 97 -11.73 -7.54 -1.03
C PHE A 97 -11.78 -8.38 -2.29
N ASP A 98 -11.60 -9.70 -2.18
CA ASP A 98 -11.48 -10.60 -3.33
C ASP A 98 -12.37 -11.84 -3.20
N ALA A 99 -11.88 -12.91 -2.55
CA ALA A 99 -12.63 -14.15 -2.42
C ALA A 99 -13.91 -13.95 -1.61
N GLY A 100 -15.04 -14.36 -2.19
CA GLY A 100 -16.37 -14.26 -1.57
C GLY A 100 -17.12 -12.94 -1.82
N TRP A 101 -16.50 -11.95 -2.46
CA TRP A 101 -17.16 -10.66 -2.76
C TRP A 101 -17.91 -10.63 -4.09
N GLY A 102 -17.64 -11.60 -4.98
CA GLY A 102 -18.25 -11.66 -6.31
C GLY A 102 -17.71 -10.59 -7.28
N GLU A 103 -18.30 -10.53 -8.47
CA GLU A 103 -17.76 -9.73 -9.59
C GLU A 103 -18.11 -8.23 -9.54
N GLY A 104 -19.04 -7.81 -8.69
CA GLY A 104 -19.50 -6.42 -8.59
C GLY A 104 -18.61 -5.51 -7.73
N ILE A 105 -17.60 -6.07 -7.08
CA ILE A 105 -16.70 -5.33 -6.20
C ILE A 105 -15.56 -4.67 -6.98
N VAL A 106 -15.18 -3.47 -6.56
CA VAL A 106 -13.91 -2.86 -6.99
C VAL A 106 -12.80 -3.48 -6.16
N ARG A 107 -12.12 -4.47 -6.74
CA ARG A 107 -10.99 -5.15 -6.08
C ARG A 107 -9.81 -4.19 -5.89
N GLN A 108 -9.12 -4.36 -4.78
CA GLN A 108 -7.95 -3.56 -4.40
C GLN A 108 -6.96 -4.42 -3.62
N PHE A 109 -5.68 -4.06 -3.68
CA PHE A 109 -4.66 -4.61 -2.81
C PHE A 109 -4.78 -4.03 -1.40
N ALA A 110 -4.52 -4.89 -0.41
CA ALA A 110 -4.43 -4.54 1.00
C ALA A 110 -3.19 -3.67 1.24
N THR A 111 -3.35 -2.36 1.30
CA THR A 111 -2.20 -1.44 1.48
C THR A 111 -1.75 -1.27 2.93
N TRP A 112 -2.43 -1.90 3.88
CA TRP A 112 -1.93 -1.98 5.27
C TRP A 112 -0.69 -2.85 5.39
N THR A 113 -0.38 -3.71 4.40
CA THR A 113 0.89 -4.44 4.33
C THR A 113 1.39 -4.50 2.89
N ILE A 114 2.57 -3.95 2.61
CA ILE A 114 3.21 -3.97 1.29
C ILE A 114 4.68 -4.27 1.47
N MET A 115 5.25 -5.15 0.65
CA MET A 115 6.70 -5.33 0.56
C MET A 115 7.20 -4.80 -0.79
N ALA A 116 8.34 -4.13 -0.80
CA ALA A 116 8.98 -3.68 -2.04
C ALA A 116 10.50 -3.71 -1.94
N LYS A 117 11.19 -3.94 -3.06
CA LYS A 117 12.61 -3.60 -3.17
C LYS A 117 12.74 -2.08 -3.40
N PRO A 118 13.82 -1.45 -2.90
CA PRO A 118 14.04 -0.03 -3.12
C PRO A 118 14.11 0.28 -4.62
N ARG A 119 13.68 1.49 -4.98
CA ARG A 119 13.63 2.00 -6.36
C ARG A 119 12.69 1.21 -7.30
N SER A 120 11.72 0.49 -6.74
CA SER A 120 10.67 -0.16 -7.53
C SER A 120 9.96 0.84 -8.47
N ARG A 121 9.92 0.49 -9.76
CA ARG A 121 9.20 1.29 -10.78
C ARG A 121 7.72 1.43 -10.45
N HIS A 122 7.11 0.39 -9.89
CA HIS A 122 5.69 0.41 -9.50
C HIS A 122 5.42 1.45 -8.42
N MET A 123 6.30 1.56 -7.42
CA MET A 123 6.17 2.59 -6.38
C MET A 123 6.33 3.99 -6.98
N LEU A 124 7.29 4.19 -7.90
CA LEU A 124 7.47 5.47 -8.58
C LEU A 124 6.22 5.88 -9.39
N VAL A 125 5.64 4.93 -10.14
CA VAL A 125 4.39 5.19 -10.91
C VAL A 125 3.21 5.51 -10.01
N VAL A 126 3.14 4.95 -8.80
CA VAL A 126 2.11 5.31 -7.80
C VAL A 126 2.37 6.72 -7.24
N ILE A 127 3.62 7.03 -6.88
CA ILE A 127 4.03 8.34 -6.37
C ILE A 127 3.70 9.45 -7.38
N ASP A 128 4.13 9.29 -8.63
CA ASP A 128 3.91 10.30 -9.67
C ASP A 128 2.41 10.46 -9.98
N ASP A 129 1.61 9.39 -9.89
CA ASP A 129 0.16 9.45 -10.11
C ASP A 129 -0.62 10.08 -8.96
N ILE A 130 -0.14 9.96 -7.72
CA ILE A 130 -0.69 10.68 -6.58
C ILE A 130 -0.40 12.19 -6.74
N LEU A 131 0.82 12.55 -7.11
CA LEU A 131 1.16 13.95 -7.41
C LEU A 131 0.27 14.53 -8.50
N ASP A 132 0.16 13.82 -9.63
CA ASP A 132 -0.71 14.21 -10.74
C ASP A 132 -2.17 14.38 -10.30
N ALA A 133 -2.68 13.45 -9.47
CA ALA A 133 -4.06 13.52 -8.98
C ALA A 133 -4.29 14.74 -8.07
N ILE A 134 -3.32 15.05 -7.20
CA ILE A 134 -3.37 16.23 -6.33
C ILE A 134 -3.36 17.50 -7.20
N TYR A 135 -2.42 17.62 -8.13
CA TYR A 135 -2.32 18.81 -8.97
C TYR A 135 -3.55 19.03 -9.85
N ARG A 136 -4.03 17.97 -10.54
CA ARG A 136 -5.25 18.06 -11.36
C ARG A 136 -6.45 18.45 -10.52
N PHE A 137 -6.63 17.85 -9.34
CA PHE A 137 -7.74 18.19 -8.46
C PHE A 137 -7.67 19.66 -8.02
N THR A 138 -6.50 20.14 -7.60
CA THR A 138 -6.32 21.54 -7.19
C THR A 138 -6.56 22.53 -8.33
N GLU A 139 -6.16 22.20 -9.55
CA GLU A 139 -6.38 23.02 -10.75
C GLU A 139 -7.87 23.04 -11.12
N GLU A 140 -8.51 21.88 -11.21
CA GLU A 140 -9.94 21.75 -11.57
C GLU A 140 -10.87 22.48 -10.59
N HIS A 141 -10.52 22.49 -9.31
CA HIS A 141 -11.32 23.11 -8.25
C HIS A 141 -10.86 24.53 -7.89
N ASN A 142 -9.75 25.00 -8.48
CA ASN A 142 -9.13 26.30 -8.19
C ASN A 142 -8.89 26.52 -6.68
N VAL A 143 -8.27 25.52 -6.03
CA VAL A 143 -7.90 25.52 -4.60
C VAL A 143 -6.42 25.22 -4.44
N ALA A 144 -5.76 25.75 -3.40
CA ALA A 144 -4.37 25.38 -3.11
C ALA A 144 -4.30 24.08 -2.29
N ILE A 145 -3.17 23.37 -2.35
CA ILE A 145 -2.95 22.12 -1.58
C ILE A 145 -3.21 22.29 -0.07
N PRO A 146 -2.73 23.37 0.61
CA PRO A 146 -2.99 23.57 2.04
C PRO A 146 -4.47 23.80 2.38
N ASP A 147 -5.28 24.17 1.40
CA ASP A 147 -6.71 24.46 1.57
C ASP A 147 -7.60 23.22 1.30
N LEU A 148 -6.99 22.07 1.03
CA LEU A 148 -7.72 20.81 0.84
C LEU A 148 -8.45 20.41 2.14
N THR A 149 -9.71 20.00 2.00
CA THR A 149 -10.51 19.49 3.11
C THR A 149 -11.19 18.19 2.74
N THR A 150 -11.53 17.37 3.74
CA THR A 150 -12.29 16.14 3.52
C THR A 150 -13.68 16.37 2.94
N ALA A 151 -14.21 17.61 3.00
CA ALA A 151 -15.51 17.97 2.45
C ALA A 151 -15.52 18.12 0.93
N ILE A 152 -14.37 18.49 0.33
CA ILE A 152 -14.26 18.73 -1.12
C ILE A 152 -13.59 17.56 -1.85
N LEU A 153 -12.76 16.79 -1.14
CA LEU A 153 -11.98 15.73 -1.74
C LEU A 153 -12.85 14.54 -2.17
N PRO A 154 -12.43 13.83 -3.23
CA PRO A 154 -12.99 12.52 -3.54
C PRO A 154 -12.65 11.52 -2.43
N ASP A 155 -13.22 10.33 -2.54
CA ASP A 155 -12.94 9.23 -1.62
C ASP A 155 -11.42 9.00 -1.47
N VAL A 156 -10.92 9.04 -0.23
CA VAL A 156 -9.50 8.84 0.11
C VAL A 156 -8.97 7.52 -0.46
N VAL A 157 -9.80 6.47 -0.47
CA VAL A 157 -9.49 5.16 -1.03
C VAL A 157 -9.08 5.26 -2.50
N ASP A 158 -9.73 6.15 -3.25
CA ASP A 158 -9.49 6.41 -4.66
C ASP A 158 -8.50 7.55 -4.92
N PHE A 159 -8.30 8.45 -3.94
CA PHE A 159 -7.44 9.62 -4.08
C PHE A 159 -5.97 9.31 -3.79
N THR A 160 -5.65 8.70 -2.65
CA THR A 160 -4.27 8.32 -2.26
C THR A 160 -4.17 6.89 -1.76
N GLY A 161 -5.30 6.25 -1.45
CA GLY A 161 -5.36 4.96 -0.79
C GLY A 161 -5.31 3.73 -1.71
N PRO A 162 -5.85 2.59 -1.24
CA PRO A 162 -5.59 1.28 -1.85
C PRO A 162 -6.05 1.12 -3.29
N ARG A 163 -7.14 1.78 -3.72
CA ARG A 163 -7.58 1.69 -5.12
C ARG A 163 -6.65 2.46 -6.05
N ARG A 164 -6.14 3.62 -5.64
CA ARG A 164 -5.15 4.34 -6.45
C ARG A 164 -3.86 3.55 -6.56
N PHE A 165 -3.36 3.01 -5.45
CA PHE A 165 -2.20 2.13 -5.45
C PHE A 165 -2.38 0.95 -6.41
N THR A 166 -3.52 0.26 -6.31
CA THR A 166 -3.84 -0.89 -7.18
C THR A 166 -3.81 -0.48 -8.66
N ARG A 167 -4.50 0.60 -9.04
CA ARG A 167 -4.48 1.11 -10.41
C ARG A 167 -3.07 1.50 -10.87
N GLY A 168 -2.28 2.12 -10.01
CA GLY A 168 -0.92 2.53 -10.32
C GLY A 168 0.02 1.34 -10.56
N VAL A 169 -0.09 0.29 -9.75
CA VAL A 169 0.65 -0.97 -9.94
C VAL A 169 0.25 -1.64 -11.26
N PHE A 170 -1.05 -1.76 -11.55
CA PHE A 170 -1.52 -2.33 -12.81
C PHE A 170 -1.04 -1.52 -14.01
N ARG A 171 -1.17 -0.18 -13.99
CA ARG A 171 -0.66 0.68 -15.06
C ARG A 171 0.85 0.51 -15.27
N SER A 172 1.61 0.37 -14.19
CA SER A 172 3.05 0.11 -14.28
C SER A 172 3.33 -1.26 -14.91
N LEU A 173 2.65 -2.33 -14.46
CA LEU A 173 2.75 -3.67 -15.03
C LEU A 173 2.44 -3.67 -16.53
N GLU A 174 1.29 -3.13 -16.93
CA GLU A 174 0.84 -3.09 -18.33
C GLU A 174 1.82 -2.33 -19.22
N SER A 175 2.37 -1.23 -18.70
CA SER A 175 3.40 -0.47 -19.40
C SER A 175 4.72 -1.25 -19.56
N THR A 176 5.11 -2.07 -18.57
CA THR A 176 6.34 -2.88 -18.60
C THR A 176 6.17 -4.10 -19.50
N LEU A 177 5.03 -4.77 -19.42
CA LEU A 177 4.72 -5.99 -20.17
C LEU A 177 4.28 -5.70 -21.60
N GLN A 178 3.89 -4.45 -21.90
CA GLN A 178 3.32 -4.03 -23.18
C GLN A 178 2.03 -4.79 -23.54
N GLU A 179 1.28 -5.19 -22.52
CA GLU A 179 0.01 -5.89 -22.65
C GLU A 179 -0.93 -5.51 -21.51
N SER A 180 -2.23 -5.71 -21.70
CA SER A 180 -3.22 -5.52 -20.62
C SER A 180 -3.14 -6.65 -19.61
N VAL A 181 -3.23 -6.33 -18.32
CA VAL A 181 -3.28 -7.33 -17.25
C VAL A 181 -4.73 -7.51 -16.83
N ASP A 182 -5.32 -8.66 -17.17
CA ASP A 182 -6.68 -8.97 -16.74
C ASP A 182 -6.72 -9.29 -15.25
N MET A 183 -7.22 -8.34 -14.45
CA MET A 183 -7.40 -8.51 -13.01
C MET A 183 -8.22 -9.75 -12.65
N LYS A 184 -9.16 -10.18 -13.50
CA LYS A 184 -9.96 -11.37 -13.23
C LYS A 184 -9.11 -12.63 -13.20
N SER A 185 -8.10 -12.72 -14.07
CA SER A 185 -7.18 -13.86 -14.16
C SER A 185 -6.30 -14.06 -12.92
N ILE A 186 -6.20 -13.02 -12.08
CA ILE A 186 -5.36 -12.99 -10.87
C ILE A 186 -6.18 -12.70 -9.60
N SER A 187 -7.50 -12.80 -9.69
CA SER A 187 -8.45 -12.67 -8.58
C SER A 187 -8.99 -14.04 -8.16
N ASN A 188 -9.48 -14.17 -6.93
CA ASN A 188 -9.89 -15.43 -6.30
C ASN A 188 -8.79 -16.51 -6.34
N ILE A 189 -7.53 -16.09 -6.34
CA ILE A 189 -6.38 -17.00 -6.38
C ILE A 189 -6.25 -17.73 -5.04
N LEU A 190 -5.86 -19.01 -5.09
CA LEU A 190 -5.58 -19.82 -3.89
C LEU A 190 -4.08 -19.99 -3.64
N GLU A 191 -3.25 -19.62 -4.62
CA GLU A 191 -1.79 -19.70 -4.56
C GLU A 191 -1.18 -18.37 -5.01
N PRO A 192 0.03 -18.01 -4.58
CA PRO A 192 0.74 -16.83 -5.06
C PRO A 192 0.87 -16.80 -6.58
N VAL A 193 0.59 -15.65 -7.19
CA VAL A 193 0.74 -15.42 -8.64
C VAL A 193 1.74 -14.29 -8.89
N LEU A 194 2.78 -14.57 -9.66
CA LEU A 194 3.73 -13.55 -10.11
C LEU A 194 3.30 -13.00 -11.47
N VAL A 195 3.04 -11.69 -11.55
CA VAL A 195 2.79 -10.97 -12.80
C VAL A 195 3.93 -9.99 -13.02
N GLY A 196 4.73 -10.21 -14.07
CA GLY A 196 5.99 -9.48 -14.24
C GLY A 196 6.90 -9.68 -13.02
N ASP A 197 7.12 -8.62 -12.26
CA ASP A 197 7.88 -8.58 -11.00
C ASP A 197 7.00 -8.20 -9.79
N VAL A 198 5.67 -8.31 -9.89
CA VAL A 198 4.72 -8.11 -8.79
C VAL A 198 4.17 -9.46 -8.36
N LEU A 199 4.47 -9.87 -7.12
CA LEU A 199 3.93 -11.07 -6.51
C LEU A 199 2.61 -10.74 -5.80
N ILE A 200 1.54 -11.37 -6.25
CA ILE A 200 0.19 -11.20 -5.74
C ILE A 200 -0.15 -12.41 -4.88
N LEU A 201 -0.36 -12.16 -3.60
CA LEU A 201 -0.76 -13.17 -2.62
C LEU A 201 -2.30 -13.26 -2.55
N PRO A 202 -2.84 -14.46 -2.31
CA PRO A 202 -4.26 -14.66 -2.02
C PRO A 202 -4.78 -13.77 -0.89
N GLY A 203 -6.06 -13.41 -0.94
CA GLY A 203 -6.67 -12.55 0.08
C GLY A 203 -6.61 -13.13 1.49
N TYR A 204 -6.52 -14.46 1.64
CA TYR A 204 -6.32 -15.09 2.96
C TYR A 204 -4.97 -14.73 3.59
N SER A 205 -3.96 -14.33 2.81
CA SER A 205 -2.62 -14.03 3.32
C SER A 205 -2.60 -12.69 4.06
N PHE A 206 -3.15 -11.63 3.46
CA PHE A 206 -3.10 -10.27 4.03
C PHE A 206 -4.43 -9.77 4.60
N ALA A 207 -5.55 -10.40 4.24
CA ALA A 207 -6.90 -9.89 4.49
C ALA A 207 -7.91 -11.01 4.83
N ARG A 208 -7.49 -12.06 5.56
CA ARG A 208 -8.34 -13.23 5.84
C ARG A 208 -9.69 -12.87 6.44
N SER A 209 -9.73 -11.90 7.34
CA SER A 209 -10.94 -11.48 8.07
C SER A 209 -12.04 -10.91 7.17
N VAL A 210 -11.69 -10.43 5.97
CA VAL A 210 -12.64 -9.87 5.00
C VAL A 210 -12.78 -10.72 3.74
N ASN A 211 -12.14 -11.88 3.63
CA ASN A 211 -12.32 -12.80 2.51
C ASN A 211 -13.01 -14.08 2.97
N THR A 212 -13.93 -14.59 2.15
CA THR A 212 -14.66 -15.84 2.45
C THR A 212 -14.30 -16.92 1.43
N TYR A 213 -13.91 -18.08 1.93
CA TYR A 213 -13.55 -19.24 1.12
C TYR A 213 -14.50 -20.40 1.41
N HIS A 214 -14.94 -21.10 0.35
CA HIS A 214 -15.78 -22.30 0.46
C HIS A 214 -14.96 -23.60 0.48
N THR A 215 -13.66 -23.48 0.70
CA THR A 215 -12.70 -24.60 0.77
C THR A 215 -11.86 -24.47 2.03
N ASN A 216 -11.41 -25.61 2.54
CA ASN A 216 -10.40 -25.66 3.59
C ASN A 216 -8.97 -25.64 3.02
N ASP A 217 -8.85 -25.69 1.69
CA ASP A 217 -7.58 -25.64 0.95
C ASP A 217 -7.12 -24.19 0.76
N THR A 218 -6.84 -23.51 1.87
CA THR A 218 -6.25 -22.17 1.91
C THR A 218 -4.89 -22.25 2.58
N GLY A 219 -3.94 -21.45 2.12
CA GLY A 219 -2.69 -21.20 2.84
C GLY A 219 -2.88 -20.42 4.15
N PRO A 220 -1.76 -20.13 4.83
CA PRO A 220 -1.77 -19.42 6.09
C PRO A 220 -2.15 -17.94 5.89
N ALA A 221 -2.82 -17.36 6.89
CA ALA A 221 -2.75 -15.91 7.06
C ALA A 221 -1.32 -15.53 7.45
N LEU A 222 -0.84 -14.40 6.94
CA LEU A 222 0.50 -13.86 7.19
C LEU A 222 0.42 -12.63 8.09
N VAL A 223 -0.65 -11.84 7.93
CA VAL A 223 -0.97 -10.70 8.79
C VAL A 223 -2.47 -10.63 9.08
N THR A 224 -2.82 -9.95 10.17
CA THR A 224 -4.17 -9.54 10.50
C THR A 224 -4.22 -8.03 10.68
N HIS A 225 -5.07 -7.35 9.91
CA HIS A 225 -5.40 -5.94 10.10
C HIS A 225 -6.59 -5.80 11.03
N HIS A 226 -6.49 -4.91 12.03
CA HIS A 226 -7.46 -4.81 13.12
C HIS A 226 -8.57 -3.77 12.88
N TYR A 227 -8.52 -3.01 11.77
CA TYR A 227 -9.54 -2.02 11.39
C TYR A 227 -9.83 -1.01 12.51
N ALA A 228 -8.81 -0.59 13.24
CA ALA A 228 -8.94 0.40 14.32
C ALA A 228 -9.57 1.70 13.81
N GLY A 229 -9.30 2.05 12.55
CA GLY A 229 -9.90 3.21 11.88
C GLY A 229 -9.49 4.53 12.52
N SER A 230 -8.36 4.53 13.24
CA SER A 230 -7.82 5.65 13.99
C SER A 230 -7.56 6.86 13.10
N TRP A 231 -7.24 6.65 11.81
CA TRP A 231 -7.08 7.72 10.82
C TRP A 231 -8.36 8.51 10.48
N LYS A 232 -9.56 8.03 10.82
CA LYS A 232 -10.84 8.68 10.44
C LYS A 232 -11.15 9.96 11.23
N ASN A 233 -10.23 10.39 12.10
CA ASN A 233 -10.35 11.59 12.91
C ASN A 233 -9.57 12.77 12.30
N THR A 234 -9.74 13.99 12.84
CA THR A 234 -9.12 15.21 12.29
C THR A 234 -7.62 15.36 12.58
N HIS A 235 -7.08 14.60 13.53
CA HIS A 235 -5.68 14.62 13.98
C HIS A 235 -4.85 13.48 13.37
N GLY A 236 -5.49 12.40 12.89
CA GLY A 236 -4.82 11.20 12.40
C GLY A 236 -4.22 10.35 13.52
N GLY A 237 -3.77 9.13 13.17
CA GLY A 237 -3.02 8.23 14.06
C GLY A 237 -3.83 7.59 15.20
N GLU A 238 -3.19 6.61 15.86
CA GLU A 238 -3.67 5.97 17.11
C GLU A 238 -3.55 6.96 18.29
N THR A 239 -4.60 7.04 19.13
CA THR A 239 -4.59 7.82 20.38
C THR A 239 -4.20 6.99 21.59
#